data_AF-A0A135I6X1-F1
#
_entry.id   AF-A0A135I6X1-F1
#
_cell.length_a   1.000
_cell.length_b   1.000
_cell.length_c   1.000
_cell.angle_alpha   90.00
_cell.angle_beta   90.00
_cell.angle_gamma   90.00
#
_symmetry.space_group_name_H-M   'P 1'
#
loop_
_entity.id
_entity.type
_entity.pdbx_description
1 polymer ?
#
loop_
_entity_poly.entity_id
_entity_poly.type
_entity_poly.pdbx_seq_one_letter_code
_entity_poly.pdbx_strand_id
1 'polypeptide(L)'
;MGLSKKTSRALLASVFAITLAGCASPEFDVENDNASRNRGAVGGALLGGTMGLLLGEPELAVKGAVAGGVAGGVAGSMKDLEDARSKEKTQITADAIQQDTRSDAEKRVAELEAEIRLLELEQQLKELEENKDSV
;
A
#
# COMPACT_ATOMS: atom_id res chain seq x y z
N MET A 1 -34.28 -27.44 -17.77
CA MET A 1 -33.89 -27.97 -16.45
C MET A 1 -34.39 -27.02 -15.38
N GLY A 2 -35.49 -27.35 -14.71
CA GLY A 2 -36.08 -26.48 -13.69
C GLY A 2 -35.30 -26.55 -12.39
N LEU A 3 -34.48 -25.55 -12.08
CA LEU A 3 -33.89 -25.40 -10.75
C LEU A 3 -35.02 -25.15 -9.75
N SER A 4 -35.24 -26.10 -8.84
CA SER A 4 -36.20 -25.94 -7.74
C SER A 4 -35.91 -24.63 -6.99
N LYS A 5 -36.93 -23.81 -6.71
CA LYS A 5 -36.79 -22.52 -5.99
C LYS A 5 -36.01 -22.65 -4.67
N LYS A 6 -35.95 -23.85 -4.08
CA LYS A 6 -35.18 -24.16 -2.86
C LYS A 6 -33.68 -24.28 -3.11
N THR A 7 -33.23 -24.85 -4.22
CA THR A 7 -31.80 -24.98 -4.56
C THR A 7 -31.20 -23.66 -5.02
N SER A 8 -31.97 -22.82 -5.73
CA SER A 8 -31.55 -21.46 -6.09
C SER A 8 -31.37 -20.57 -4.85
N ARG A 9 -32.27 -20.66 -3.85
CA ARG A 9 -32.12 -19.94 -2.56
C ARG A 9 -30.94 -20.44 -1.73
N ALA A 10 -30.67 -21.76 -1.74
CA ALA A 10 -29.53 -22.33 -1.03
C ALA A 10 -28.17 -21.94 -1.66
N LEU A 11 -28.09 -21.88 -2.99
CA LEU A 11 -26.92 -21.39 -3.72
C LEU A 11 -26.68 -19.89 -3.51
N LEU A 12 -27.74 -19.08 -3.54
CA LEU A 12 -27.63 -17.65 -3.22
C LEU A 12 -27.20 -17.43 -1.77
N ALA A 13 -27.72 -18.22 -0.83
CA ALA A 13 -27.32 -18.15 0.57
C ALA A 13 -25.87 -18.63 0.79
N SER A 14 -25.40 -19.64 0.06
CA SER A 14 -24.00 -20.09 0.16
C SER A 14 -23.03 -19.08 -0.45
N VAL A 15 -23.37 -18.49 -1.60
CA VAL A 15 -22.59 -17.40 -2.19
C VAL A 15 -22.56 -16.20 -1.24
N PHE A 16 -23.70 -15.80 -0.67
CA PHE A 16 -23.76 -14.72 0.32
C PHE A 16 -22.93 -15.03 1.58
N ALA A 17 -22.97 -16.27 2.08
CA ALA A 17 -22.19 -16.69 3.23
C ALA A 17 -20.68 -16.70 2.94
N ILE A 18 -20.26 -17.13 1.75
CA ILE A 18 -18.86 -17.08 1.32
C ILE A 18 -18.39 -15.64 1.14
N THR A 19 -19.24 -14.75 0.61
CA THR A 19 -18.92 -13.32 0.50
C THR A 19 -18.89 -12.62 1.86
N LEU A 20 -19.76 -12.99 2.81
CA LEU A 20 -19.74 -12.44 4.17
C LEU A 20 -18.52 -12.94 4.95
N ALA A 21 -18.19 -14.23 4.84
CA ALA A 21 -16.98 -14.78 5.44
C ALA A 21 -15.74 -14.11 4.85
N GLY A 22 -15.68 -13.95 3.52
CA GLY A 22 -14.60 -13.23 2.85
C GLY A 22 -14.46 -11.76 3.23
N CYS A 23 -15.49 -11.14 3.82
CA CYS A 23 -15.46 -9.76 4.30
C CYS A 23 -14.91 -9.63 5.73
N ALA A 24 -14.80 -10.73 6.48
CA ALA A 24 -14.37 -10.72 7.89
C ALA A 24 -13.23 -11.71 8.22
N SER A 25 -12.72 -12.49 7.25
CA SER A 25 -11.62 -13.41 7.53
C SER A 25 -10.27 -12.69 7.62
N PRO A 26 -9.42 -13.06 8.60
CA PRO A 26 -8.05 -12.56 8.71
C PRO A 26 -7.18 -12.95 7.49
N GLU A 27 -7.54 -14.00 6.75
CA GLU A 27 -6.91 -14.36 5.47
C GLU A 27 -7.04 -13.28 4.37
N PHE A 28 -7.97 -12.34 4.51
CA PHE A 28 -8.17 -11.22 3.58
C PHE A 28 -7.89 -9.86 4.22
N ASP A 29 -7.34 -9.83 5.45
CA ASP A 29 -6.94 -8.58 6.10
C ASP A 29 -5.81 -7.91 5.32
N VAL A 30 -5.81 -6.58 5.28
CA VAL A 30 -4.79 -5.79 4.58
C VAL A 30 -3.41 -5.91 5.23
N GLU A 31 -3.34 -6.34 6.50
CA GLU A 31 -2.10 -6.66 7.20
C GLU A 31 -1.50 -8.03 6.82
N ASN A 32 -2.24 -8.87 6.09
CA ASN A 32 -1.74 -10.16 5.63
C ASN A 32 -1.01 -9.99 4.29
N ASP A 33 0.28 -10.35 4.26
CA ASP A 33 1.12 -10.31 3.04
C ASP A 33 0.53 -11.11 1.86
N ASN A 34 -0.31 -12.12 2.14
CA ASN A 34 -0.96 -12.96 1.13
C ASN A 34 -2.39 -12.53 0.83
N ALA A 35 -2.87 -11.38 1.33
CA ALA A 35 -4.27 -10.97 1.20
C ALA A 35 -4.70 -10.81 -0.26
N SER A 36 -3.85 -10.25 -1.13
CA SER A 36 -4.22 -10.06 -2.53
C SER A 36 -4.23 -11.38 -3.30
N ARG A 37 -3.29 -12.30 -3.03
CA ARG A 37 -3.30 -13.68 -3.51
C ARG A 37 -4.55 -14.43 -3.07
N ASN A 38 -4.93 -14.33 -1.80
CA ASN A 38 -6.11 -15.00 -1.26
C ASN A 38 -7.38 -14.43 -1.89
N ARG A 39 -7.51 -13.10 -1.99
CA ARG A 39 -8.63 -12.45 -2.68
C ARG A 39 -8.70 -12.82 -4.15
N GLY A 40 -7.55 -12.89 -4.82
CA GLY A 40 -7.43 -13.31 -6.20
C GLY A 40 -7.87 -14.76 -6.38
N ALA A 41 -7.44 -15.67 -5.51
CA ALA A 41 -7.82 -17.08 -5.58
C ALA A 41 -9.30 -17.30 -5.29
N VAL A 42 -9.86 -16.63 -4.30
CA VAL A 42 -11.29 -16.73 -4.00
C VAL A 42 -12.14 -16.07 -5.08
N GLY A 43 -11.75 -14.88 -5.55
CA GLY A 43 -12.45 -14.18 -6.64
C GLY A 43 -12.40 -14.95 -7.94
N GLY A 44 -11.26 -15.53 -8.28
CA GLY A 44 -11.09 -16.37 -9.45
C GLY A 44 -11.87 -17.69 -9.35
N ALA A 45 -11.92 -18.32 -8.17
CA ALA A 45 -12.71 -19.53 -7.96
C ALA A 45 -14.22 -19.27 -8.03
N LEU A 46 -14.67 -18.13 -7.49
CA LEU A 46 -16.07 -17.69 -7.62
C LEU A 46 -16.44 -17.44 -9.08
N LEU A 47 -15.62 -16.70 -9.82
CA LEU A 47 -15.87 -16.42 -11.24
C LEU A 47 -15.83 -17.69 -12.10
N GLY A 48 -14.81 -18.53 -11.93
CA GLY A 48 -14.70 -19.77 -12.68
C GLY A 48 -15.80 -20.79 -12.33
N GLY A 49 -16.18 -20.88 -11.05
CA GLY A 49 -17.26 -21.74 -10.59
C GLY A 49 -18.63 -21.30 -11.08
N THR A 50 -18.89 -19.99 -11.06
CA THR A 50 -20.13 -19.41 -11.60
C THR A 50 -20.24 -19.58 -13.12
N MET A 51 -19.14 -19.41 -13.86
CA MET A 51 -19.10 -19.71 -15.30
C MET A 51 -19.35 -21.18 -15.60
N GLY A 52 -18.72 -22.11 -14.86
CA GLY A 52 -18.97 -23.54 -15.07
C GLY A 52 -20.39 -23.96 -14.69
N LEU A 53 -20.99 -23.31 -13.68
CA LEU A 53 -22.40 -23.53 -13.32
C LEU A 53 -23.35 -23.01 -14.40
N LEU A 54 -23.04 -21.87 -15.02
CA LEU A 54 -23.80 -21.29 -16.16
C LEU A 54 -23.78 -22.20 -17.39
N LEU A 55 -22.68 -22.91 -17.60
CA LEU A 55 -22.54 -23.91 -18.67
C LEU A 55 -23.32 -25.21 -18.41
N GLY A 56 -23.89 -25.37 -17.20
CA GLY A 56 -24.85 -26.41 -16.89
C GLY A 56 -24.26 -27.75 -16.43
N GLU A 57 -22.94 -27.85 -16.28
CA GLU A 57 -22.27 -29.09 -15.84
C GLU A 57 -21.56 -28.88 -14.49
N PRO A 58 -21.85 -29.69 -13.46
CA PRO A 58 -21.23 -29.56 -12.14
C PRO A 58 -19.72 -29.83 -12.17
N GLU A 59 -19.26 -30.71 -13.07
CA GLU A 59 -17.84 -30.99 -13.28
C GLU A 59 -17.11 -29.77 -13.86
N LEU A 60 -17.75 -29.05 -14.80
CA LEU A 60 -17.23 -27.78 -15.32
C LEU A 60 -17.22 -26.68 -14.26
N ALA A 61 -18.18 -26.66 -13.33
CA ALA A 61 -18.18 -25.72 -12.21
C ALA A 61 -17.00 -25.95 -11.27
N VAL A 62 -16.71 -27.20 -10.89
CA VAL A 62 -15.56 -27.53 -10.03
C VAL A 62 -14.25 -27.24 -10.77
N LYS A 63 -14.13 -27.68 -12.03
CA LYS A 63 -12.94 -27.46 -12.84
C LYS A 63 -12.70 -25.98 -13.12
N GLY A 64 -13.76 -25.23 -13.39
CA GLY A 64 -13.75 -23.78 -13.55
C GLY A 64 -13.35 -23.07 -12.27
N ALA A 65 -13.88 -23.47 -11.11
CA ALA A 65 -13.51 -22.90 -9.82
C ALA A 65 -12.04 -23.18 -9.47
N VAL A 66 -11.53 -24.38 -9.73
CA VAL A 66 -10.12 -24.71 -9.49
C VAL A 66 -9.22 -23.93 -10.45
N ALA A 67 -9.52 -23.95 -11.75
CA ALA A 67 -8.74 -23.23 -12.75
C ALA A 67 -8.75 -21.71 -12.52
N GLY A 68 -9.94 -21.16 -12.23
CA GLY A 68 -10.13 -19.76 -11.90
C GLY A 68 -9.44 -19.38 -10.59
N GLY A 69 -9.49 -20.23 -9.56
CA GLY A 69 -8.83 -19.97 -8.29
C GLY A 69 -7.30 -20.01 -8.38
N VAL A 70 -6.74 -20.92 -9.16
CA VAL A 70 -5.30 -20.92 -9.43
C VAL A 70 -4.90 -19.68 -10.24
N ALA A 71 -5.63 -19.38 -11.32
CA ALA A 71 -5.35 -18.22 -12.17
C ALA A 71 -5.46 -16.89 -11.40
N GLY A 72 -6.53 -16.73 -10.63
CA GLY A 72 -6.75 -15.55 -9.80
C GLY A 72 -5.75 -15.45 -8.66
N GLY A 73 -5.35 -16.57 -8.06
CA GLY A 73 -4.30 -16.60 -7.03
C GLY A 73 -2.94 -16.15 -7.58
N VAL A 74 -2.54 -16.63 -8.76
CA VAL A 74 -1.30 -16.20 -9.43
C VAL A 74 -1.36 -14.72 -9.81
N ALA A 75 -2.48 -14.26 -10.36
CA ALA A 75 -2.68 -12.84 -10.70
C ALA A 75 -2.62 -11.95 -9.44
N GLY A 76 -3.17 -12.41 -8.32
CA GLY A 76 -3.04 -11.74 -7.01
C GLY A 76 -1.58 -11.66 -6.56
N SER A 77 -0.83 -12.76 -6.60
CA SER A 77 0.60 -12.73 -6.25
C SER A 77 1.43 -11.78 -7.13
N MET A 78 1.07 -11.62 -8.40
CA MET A 78 1.72 -10.64 -9.29
C MET A 78 1.40 -9.20 -8.87
N LYS A 79 0.16 -8.93 -8.43
CA LYS A 79 -0.26 -7.63 -7.90
C LYS A 79 0.53 -7.26 -6.65
N ASP A 80 0.81 -8.22 -5.75
CA ASP A 80 1.64 -7.96 -4.56
C ASP A 80 3.06 -7.51 -4.93
N LEU A 81 3.68 -8.16 -5.93
CA LEU A 81 5.01 -7.79 -6.40
C LEU A 81 5.02 -6.38 -7.03
N GLU A 82 3.96 -6.04 -7.77
CA GLU A 82 3.82 -4.75 -8.42
C GLU A 82 3.59 -3.63 -7.38
N ASP A 83 2.75 -3.88 -6.37
CA ASP A 83 2.50 -2.94 -5.28
C ASP A 83 3.74 -2.77 -4.40
N ALA A 84 4.51 -3.82 -4.12
CA ALA A 84 5.78 -3.74 -3.41
C ALA A 84 6.77 -2.83 -4.15
N ARG A 85 6.91 -3.03 -5.47
CA ARG A 85 7.78 -2.22 -6.32
C ARG A 85 7.29 -0.78 -6.47
N SER A 86 5.98 -0.56 -6.46
CA SER A 86 5.40 0.78 -6.52
C SER A 86 5.61 1.55 -5.21
N LYS A 87 5.37 0.89 -4.06
CA LYS A 87 5.61 1.47 -2.73
C LYS A 87 7.06 1.89 -2.53
N GLU A 88 8.02 1.07 -2.98
CA GLU A 88 9.45 1.40 -2.92
C GLU A 88 9.74 2.72 -3.65
N LYS A 89 9.24 2.90 -4.87
CA LYS A 89 9.43 4.15 -5.64
C LYS A 89 8.78 5.36 -4.97
N THR A 90 7.57 5.19 -4.43
CA THR A 90 6.87 6.27 -3.73
C THR A 90 7.59 6.65 -2.44
N GLN A 91 8.10 5.68 -1.69
CA GLN A 91 8.87 5.93 -0.47
C GLN A 91 10.19 6.64 -0.77
N ILE A 92 10.94 6.19 -1.78
CA ILE A 92 12.19 6.87 -2.21
C ILE A 92 11.91 8.31 -2.61
N THR A 93 10.80 8.55 -3.33
CA THR A 93 10.42 9.91 -3.74
C THR A 93 10.03 10.77 -2.53
N ALA A 94 9.28 10.21 -1.58
CA ALA A 94 8.90 10.93 -0.36
C ALA A 94 10.11 11.24 0.53
N ASP A 95 11.03 10.28 0.67
CA ASP A 95 12.27 10.44 1.44
C ASP A 95 13.21 11.46 0.79
N ALA A 96 13.33 11.44 -0.55
CA ALA A 96 14.07 12.45 -1.29
C ALA A 96 13.51 13.86 -1.05
N ILE A 97 12.19 14.04 -1.07
CA ILE A 97 11.55 15.34 -0.78
C ILE A 97 11.82 15.77 0.68
N GLN A 98 11.77 14.85 1.64
CA GLN A 98 12.08 15.16 3.04
C GLN A 98 13.55 15.54 3.24
N GLN A 99 14.46 14.83 2.59
CA GLN A 99 15.90 15.10 2.68
C GLN A 99 16.25 16.46 2.07
N ASP A 100 15.64 16.82 0.93
CA ASP A 100 15.86 18.12 0.29
C ASP A 100 15.34 19.27 1.18
N THR A 101 14.15 19.10 1.76
CA THR A 101 13.56 20.07 2.70
C THR A 101 14.43 20.26 3.95
N ARG A 102 15.00 19.16 4.48
CA ARG A 102 15.90 19.22 5.64
C ARG A 102 17.22 19.91 5.31
N SER A 103 17.83 19.60 4.18
CA SER A 103 19.06 20.22 3.68
C SER A 103 18.90 21.74 3.54
N ASP A 104 17.77 22.20 2.99
CA ASP A 104 17.49 23.63 2.84
C ASP A 104 17.29 24.35 4.18
N ALA A 105 16.67 23.69 5.16
CA ALA A 105 16.53 24.23 6.50
C ALA A 105 17.89 24.35 7.22
N GLU A 106 18.73 23.31 7.13
CA GLU A 106 20.06 23.30 7.76
C GLU A 106 20.99 24.36 7.15
N LYS A 107 20.94 24.57 5.82
CA LYS A 107 21.72 25.64 5.15
C LYS A 107 21.32 27.04 5.63
N ARG A 108 20.03 27.32 5.77
CA ARG A 108 19.53 28.62 6.24
C ARG A 108 19.96 28.89 7.68
N VAL A 109 19.98 27.86 8.53
CA VAL A 109 20.45 27.98 9.91
C VAL A 109 21.95 28.26 9.95
N ALA A 110 22.74 27.56 9.15
CA ALA A 110 24.19 27.76 9.09
C ALA A 110 24.57 29.17 8.58
N GLU A 111 23.82 29.70 7.60
CA GLU A 111 24.04 31.06 7.08
C GLU A 111 23.75 32.13 8.15
N LEU A 112 22.62 32.00 8.87
CA LEU A 112 22.26 32.91 9.96
C LEU A 112 23.25 32.85 11.13
N GLU A 113 23.75 31.66 11.47
CA GLU A 113 24.74 31.50 12.53
C GLU A 113 26.08 32.15 12.18
N ALA A 114 26.50 32.07 10.91
CA ALA A 114 27.69 32.75 10.42
C ALA A 114 27.55 34.27 10.47
N GLU A 115 26.38 34.81 10.13
CA GLU A 115 26.09 36.25 10.16
C GLU A 115 26.09 36.81 11.60
N ILE A 116 25.49 36.09 12.56
CA ILE A 116 25.52 36.46 13.98
C ILE A 116 26.97 36.53 14.51
N ARG A 117 27.81 35.58 14.12
CA ARG A 117 29.20 35.49 14.58
C ARG A 117 30.08 36.62 14.05
N LEU A 118 29.80 37.10 12.84
CA LEU A 118 30.47 38.28 12.28
C LEU A 118 30.11 39.55 13.05
N LEU A 119 28.83 39.75 13.36
CA LEU A 119 28.36 40.90 14.15
C LEU A 119 28.98 40.94 15.56
N GLU A 120 29.11 39.78 16.21
CA GLU A 120 29.73 39.68 17.54
C GLU A 120 31.23 40.05 17.51
N LEU A 121 31.96 39.63 16.47
CA LEU A 121 33.36 39.99 16.27
C LEU A 121 33.54 41.49 15.99
N GLU A 122 32.66 42.11 15.21
CA GLU A 122 32.67 43.55 14.97
C GLU A 122 32.42 44.35 16.26
N GLN A 123 31.50 43.89 17.12
CA GLN A 123 31.27 44.50 18.43
C GLN A 123 32.50 44.42 19.33
N GLN A 124 33.16 43.26 19.40
CA GLN A 124 34.39 43.10 20.19
C GLN A 124 35.54 43.98 19.69
N LEU A 125 35.67 44.13 18.37
CA LEU A 125 36.66 45.03 17.76
C LEU A 125 36.39 46.49 18.13
N LYS A 126 35.13 46.90 18.07
CA LYS A 126 34.71 48.26 18.41
C LYS A 126 34.90 48.59 19.89
N GLU A 127 34.57 47.65 20.78
CA GLU A 127 34.84 47.80 22.22
C GLU A 127 36.35 47.87 22.51
N LEU A 128 37.18 47.10 21.79
CA LEU A 128 38.64 47.18 21.92
C LEU A 128 39.21 48.50 21.40
N GLU A 129 38.70 49.01 20.29
CA GLU A 129 39.09 50.34 19.77
C GLU A 129 38.71 51.45 20.75
N GLU A 130 37.49 51.43 21.29
CA GLU A 130 37.01 52.44 22.24
C GLU A 130 37.80 52.41 23.57
N ASN A 131 38.24 51.22 24.02
CA ASN A 131 39.10 51.06 25.19
C ASN A 131 40.57 51.44 24.91
N LYS A 132 41.00 51.43 23.64
CA LYS A 132 42.34 51.83 23.22
C LYS A 132 42.46 53.35 23.02
N ASP A 133 41.40 54.01 22.58
CA ASP A 133 41.34 55.47 22.42
C ASP A 133 41.14 56.23 23.76
N SER A 134 40.84 55.50 24.85
CA SER A 134 40.68 56.06 26.20
C SER A 134 41.92 55.94 27.11
N VAL A 135 43.07 55.51 26.57
CA VAL A 135 44.40 55.47 27.23
C VAL A 135 45.36 56.44 26.55
#